data_AF-A0A4Y4XNX4-F1
#
_entry.id   AF-A0A4Y4XNX4-F1
#
_cell.length_a   1.000
_cell.length_b   1.000
_cell.length_c   1.000
_cell.angle_alpha   90.00
_cell.angle_beta   90.00
_cell.angle_gamma   90.00
#
_symmetry.space_group_name_H-M   'P 1'
#
loop_
_entity.id
_entity.type
_entity.pdbx_description
1 polymer ?
#
loop_
_entity_poly.entity_id
_entity_poly.type
_entity_poly.pdbx_seq_one_letter_code
_entity_poly.pdbx_strand_id
1 'polypeptide(L)'
;FDMFSGVKYQVDVTKPAGQRIINPTINNKPIDPKAVYKLAINNYRFGTLSTTLKLVTDADRYYDSYDELQDNGQIRDLIIKYITEEKGAKVTPELEGNWEIIHYDFKNPLLERLAEKLKEGSVKIPTSKDGRTLNVKSIKESEVE
;
A
#
# COMPACT_ATOMS: atom_id res chain seq x y z
N PHE A 1 -0.63 5.09 -0.65
CA PHE A 1 -0.44 3.97 0.27
C PHE A 1 0.27 2.85 -0.48
N ASP A 2 0.89 1.91 0.24
CA ASP A 2 1.54 0.73 -0.35
C ASP A 2 0.92 -0.54 0.24
N MET A 3 1.04 -1.63 -0.49
CA MET A 3 0.62 -2.97 -0.08
C MET A 3 1.82 -3.89 -0.15
N PHE A 4 2.01 -4.70 0.88
CA PHE A 4 3.08 -5.71 0.90
C PHE A 4 2.49 -7.06 0.51
N SER A 5 3.16 -7.78 -0.38
CA SER A 5 2.91 -9.20 -0.64
C SER A 5 3.94 -10.04 0.13
N GLY A 6 3.58 -11.26 0.53
CA GLY A 6 4.45 -12.16 1.31
C GLY A 6 4.59 -11.79 2.79
N VAL A 7 3.94 -10.71 3.24
CA VAL A 7 3.81 -10.33 4.65
C VAL A 7 2.34 -10.43 5.04
N LYS A 8 2.04 -11.17 6.10
CA LYS A 8 0.70 -11.20 6.70
C LYS A 8 0.62 -10.21 7.85
N TYR A 9 -0.35 -9.29 7.85
CA TYR A 9 -0.47 -8.23 8.87
C TYR A 9 -1.91 -7.72 9.01
N GLN A 10 -2.25 -7.18 10.17
CA GLN A 10 -3.53 -6.48 10.38
C GLN A 10 -3.28 -4.99 10.54
N VAL A 11 -4.26 -4.16 10.17
CA VAL A 11 -4.21 -2.70 10.31
C VAL A 11 -5.27 -2.25 11.30
N ASP A 12 -4.86 -1.78 12.47
CA ASP A 12 -5.73 -1.17 13.47
C ASP A 12 -5.73 0.35 13.31
N VAL A 13 -6.78 0.89 12.70
CA VAL A 13 -6.93 2.33 12.44
C VAL A 13 -7.26 3.14 13.70
N THR A 14 -7.64 2.48 14.80
CA THR A 14 -7.93 3.13 16.08
C THR A 14 -6.66 3.50 16.84
N LYS A 15 -5.53 2.85 16.51
CA LYS A 15 -4.23 3.15 17.12
C LYS A 15 -3.58 4.42 16.55
N PRO A 16 -2.70 5.09 17.34
CA PRO A 16 -1.90 6.21 16.86
C PRO A 16 -1.05 5.87 15.64
N ALA A 17 -0.73 6.89 14.83
CA ALA A 17 0.21 6.73 13.71
C ALA A 17 1.54 6.13 14.20
N GLY A 18 2.09 5.20 13.42
CA GLY A 18 3.28 4.41 13.80
C GLY A 18 3.00 3.15 14.62
N GLN A 19 1.77 2.94 15.11
CA GLN A 19 1.40 1.76 15.92
C GLN A 19 0.23 0.95 15.32
N ARG A 20 -0.11 1.21 14.05
CA ARG A 20 -1.30 0.63 13.40
C ARG A 20 -1.08 -0.75 12.82
N ILE A 21 0.16 -1.16 12.58
CA ILE A 21 0.46 -2.48 12.02
C ILE A 21 0.55 -3.50 13.16
N ILE A 22 -0.29 -4.52 13.09
CA ILE A 22 -0.44 -5.54 14.13
C ILE A 22 0.07 -6.88 13.63
N ASN A 23 0.92 -7.52 14.45
CA ASN A 23 1.45 -8.86 14.27
C ASN A 23 1.93 -9.18 12.83
N PRO A 24 2.82 -8.37 12.23
CA PRO A 24 3.32 -8.67 10.90
C PRO A 24 4.16 -9.95 10.93
N THR A 25 3.91 -10.86 9.99
CA THR A 25 4.60 -12.15 9.87
C THR A 25 5.03 -12.44 8.44
N ILE A 26 6.15 -13.14 8.30
CA ILE A 26 6.63 -13.71 7.02
C ILE A 26 6.74 -15.22 7.25
N ASN A 27 6.14 -16.03 6.38
CA ASN A 27 6.09 -17.49 6.54
C ASN A 27 5.59 -17.92 7.94
N ASN A 28 4.54 -17.27 8.44
CA ASN A 28 3.95 -17.46 9.78
C ASN A 28 4.91 -17.20 10.97
N LYS A 29 6.07 -16.58 10.74
CA LYS A 29 6.99 -16.16 11.80
C LYS A 29 6.91 -14.65 11.97
N PRO A 30 6.89 -14.13 13.22
CA PRO A 30 6.99 -12.69 13.46
C PRO A 30 8.19 -12.08 12.73
N ILE A 31 8.01 -10.89 12.18
CA ILE A 31 9.14 -10.12 11.65
C ILE A 31 10.12 -9.85 12.80
N ASP A 32 11.38 -10.24 12.59
CA ASP A 32 12.47 -9.94 13.51
C ASP A 32 13.06 -8.56 13.14
N PRO A 33 12.95 -7.55 14.02
CA PRO A 33 13.47 -6.21 13.73
C PRO A 33 15.00 -6.16 13.59
N LYS A 34 15.73 -7.22 13.95
CA LYS A 34 17.19 -7.32 13.79
C LYS A 34 17.60 -8.10 12.54
N ALA A 35 16.67 -8.75 11.85
CA ALA A 35 16.95 -9.50 10.65
C ALA A 35 17.02 -8.58 9.41
N VAL A 36 17.77 -9.01 8.41
CA VAL A 36 17.83 -8.36 7.10
C VAL A 36 16.89 -9.07 6.14
N TYR A 37 16.01 -8.31 5.50
CA TYR A 37 15.05 -8.80 4.52
C TYR A 37 15.32 -8.20 3.15
N LYS A 38 15.04 -8.96 2.09
CA LYS A 38 15.00 -8.44 0.72
C LYS A 38 13.58 -8.01 0.40
N LEU A 39 13.42 -6.77 -0.04
CA LEU A 39 12.12 -6.20 -0.41
C LEU A 39 12.21 -5.72 -1.85
N ALA A 40 11.31 -6.22 -2.71
CA ALA A 40 11.17 -5.73 -4.07
C ALA A 40 10.24 -4.50 -4.08
N ILE A 41 10.70 -3.40 -4.68
CA ILE A 41 9.95 -2.16 -4.87
C ILE A 41 10.26 -1.57 -6.24
N ASN A 42 9.36 -0.72 -6.76
CA ASN A 42 9.67 0.07 -7.94
C ASN A 42 10.64 1.23 -7.62
N ASN A 43 11.27 1.75 -8.66
CA ASN A 43 12.23 2.85 -8.58
C ASN A 43 11.65 4.12 -7.93
N TYR A 44 10.37 4.45 -8.19
CA TYR A 44 9.71 5.60 -7.56
C TYR A 44 9.66 5.48 -6.03
N ARG A 45 9.32 4.30 -5.51
CA ARG A 45 9.32 4.04 -4.06
C ARG A 45 10.71 3.95 -3.48
N PHE A 46 11.68 3.36 -4.19
CA PHE A 46 13.08 3.39 -3.75
C PHE A 46 13.55 4.85 -3.60
N GLY A 47 13.29 5.70 -4.60
CA GLY A 47 13.61 7.14 -4.54
C GLY A 47 12.93 7.87 -3.38
N THR A 48 11.67 7.54 -3.07
CA THR A 48 10.96 8.12 -1.91
C THR A 48 11.58 7.67 -0.59
N LEU A 49 11.89 6.38 -0.46
CA LEU A 49 12.50 5.80 0.73
C LEU A 49 13.91 6.35 0.98
N SER A 50 14.68 6.60 -0.08
CA SER A 50 16.05 7.10 0.04
C SER A 50 16.12 8.61 0.25
N THR A 51 15.40 9.41 -0.55
CA THR A 51 15.55 10.86 -0.54
C THR A 51 14.67 11.57 0.49
N THR A 52 13.40 11.18 0.57
CA THR A 52 12.40 11.85 1.42
C THR A 52 12.39 11.26 2.82
N LEU A 53 12.34 9.93 2.93
CA LEU A 53 12.19 9.26 4.22
C LEU A 53 13.52 8.84 4.85
N LYS A 54 14.61 8.80 4.06
CA LYS A 54 15.96 8.42 4.50
C LYS A 54 16.00 7.08 5.25
N LEU A 55 15.17 6.13 4.80
CA LEU A 55 15.06 4.79 5.38
C LEU A 55 16.00 3.77 4.72
N VAL A 56 16.47 4.08 3.51
CA VAL A 56 17.44 3.27 2.75
C VAL A 56 18.43 4.18 2.03
N THR A 57 19.54 3.62 1.60
CA THR A 57 20.59 4.26 0.81
C THR A 57 20.87 3.43 -0.44
N ASP A 58 21.66 3.98 -1.37
CA ASP A 58 22.10 3.21 -2.55
C ASP A 58 22.94 1.98 -2.17
N ALA A 59 23.61 1.99 -1.01
CA ALA A 59 24.34 0.84 -0.50
C ALA A 59 23.41 -0.33 -0.09
N ASP A 60 22.14 -0.06 0.18
CA ASP A 60 21.14 -1.09 0.49
C ASP A 60 20.54 -1.73 -0.78
N ARG A 61 20.87 -1.20 -1.97
CA ARG A 61 20.38 -1.74 -3.24
C ARG A 61 21.07 -3.07 -3.53
N TYR A 62 20.31 -4.16 -3.39
CA TYR A 62 20.80 -5.50 -3.68
C TYR A 62 20.77 -5.87 -5.17
N TYR A 63 19.78 -5.35 -5.91
CA TYR A 63 19.54 -5.65 -7.32
C TYR A 63 18.75 -4.51 -7.98
N ASP A 64 19.10 -4.19 -9.22
CA ASP A 64 18.36 -3.27 -10.09
C ASP A 64 18.07 -3.97 -11.42
N SER A 65 16.79 -4.15 -11.74
CA SER A 65 16.41 -4.81 -12.98
C SER A 65 16.79 -4.00 -14.22
N TYR A 66 16.90 -2.68 -14.10
CA TYR A 66 17.29 -1.83 -15.22
C TYR A 66 18.78 -2.00 -15.56
N ASP A 67 19.64 -2.16 -14.56
CA ASP A 67 21.08 -2.34 -14.79
C ASP A 67 21.35 -3.60 -15.64
N GLU A 68 20.63 -4.70 -15.38
CA GLU A 68 20.81 -5.95 -16.10
C GLU A 68 20.00 -6.06 -17.39
N LEU A 69 18.75 -5.59 -17.39
CA LEU A 69 17.79 -5.86 -18.49
C LEU A 69 17.47 -4.61 -19.32
N GLN A 70 17.99 -3.44 -18.93
CA GLN A 70 17.73 -2.15 -19.56
C GLN A 70 16.21 -1.90 -19.67
N ASP A 71 15.70 -1.54 -20.84
CA ASP A 71 14.27 -1.29 -21.03
C ASP A 71 13.38 -2.51 -20.69
N ASN A 72 13.88 -3.74 -20.86
CA ASN A 72 13.15 -4.95 -20.45
C ASN A 72 13.09 -5.12 -18.93
N GLY A 73 13.88 -4.36 -18.17
CA GLY A 73 13.90 -4.34 -16.72
C GLY A 73 12.89 -3.38 -16.09
N GLN A 74 12.15 -2.61 -16.89
CA GLN A 74 11.12 -1.73 -16.38
C GLN A 74 9.91 -2.53 -15.86
N ILE A 75 9.22 -2.03 -14.84
CA ILE A 75 8.12 -2.76 -14.18
C ILE A 75 7.01 -3.18 -15.16
N ARG A 76 6.76 -2.38 -16.21
CA ARG A 76 5.77 -2.69 -17.24
C ARG A 76 6.17 -3.95 -18.02
N ASP A 77 7.40 -3.99 -18.50
CA ASP A 77 7.94 -5.10 -19.29
C ASP A 77 8.06 -6.37 -18.44
N LEU A 78 8.45 -6.23 -17.16
CA LEU A 78 8.46 -7.35 -16.21
C LEU A 78 7.05 -7.91 -15.95
N ILE A 79 6.02 -7.07 -15.86
CA ILE A 79 4.62 -7.52 -15.73
C ILE A 79 4.17 -8.25 -16.99
N ILE A 80 4.45 -7.69 -18.18
CA ILE A 80 4.12 -8.33 -19.47
C ILE A 80 4.79 -9.71 -19.52
N LYS A 81 6.09 -9.78 -19.24
CA LYS A 81 6.88 -11.00 -19.22
C LYS A 81 6.27 -12.05 -18.28
N TYR A 82 5.98 -11.66 -17.03
CA TYR A 82 5.37 -12.56 -16.05
C TYR A 82 4.01 -13.11 -16.54
N ILE A 83 3.16 -12.25 -17.11
CA ILE A 83 1.86 -12.69 -17.63
C ILE A 83 2.03 -13.66 -18.80
N THR A 84 2.94 -13.36 -19.73
CA THR A 84 3.12 -14.17 -20.94
C THR A 84 3.83 -15.49 -20.67
N GLU A 85 4.89 -15.47 -19.87
CA GLU A 85 5.78 -16.63 -19.67
C GLU A 85 5.32 -17.49 -18.48
N GLU A 86 4.91 -16.89 -17.36
CA GLU A 86 4.57 -17.63 -16.13
C GLU A 86 3.08 -17.93 -16.01
N LYS A 87 2.22 -17.00 -16.43
CA LYS A 87 0.76 -17.16 -16.36
C LYS A 87 0.12 -17.65 -17.68
N GLY A 88 0.92 -17.95 -18.70
CA GLY A 88 0.43 -18.47 -19.98
C GLY A 88 -0.57 -17.55 -20.69
N ALA A 89 -0.31 -16.23 -20.63
CA ALA A 89 -1.16 -15.16 -21.18
C ALA A 89 -2.59 -15.09 -20.62
N LYS A 90 -2.82 -15.64 -19.42
CA LYS A 90 -4.12 -15.56 -18.73
C LYS A 90 -3.96 -14.80 -17.41
N VAL A 91 -4.82 -13.81 -17.19
CA VAL A 91 -4.84 -13.05 -15.94
C VAL A 91 -6.20 -13.27 -15.27
N THR A 92 -6.18 -13.80 -14.06
CA THR A 92 -7.36 -13.90 -13.19
C THR A 92 -6.99 -13.28 -11.85
N PRO A 93 -7.84 -12.40 -11.29
CA PRO A 93 -7.55 -11.79 -9.99
C PRO A 93 -7.52 -12.86 -8.91
N GLU A 94 -6.44 -12.89 -8.14
CA GLU A 94 -6.27 -13.73 -6.96
C GLU A 94 -6.13 -12.82 -5.74
N LEU A 95 -6.91 -13.09 -4.69
CA LEU A 95 -6.80 -12.39 -3.41
C LEU A 95 -5.84 -13.15 -2.51
N GLU A 96 -4.71 -12.52 -2.15
CA GLU A 96 -3.71 -13.12 -1.26
C GLU A 96 -4.26 -13.26 0.18
N GLY A 97 -5.20 -12.40 0.59
CA GLY A 97 -5.80 -12.44 1.92
C GLY A 97 -4.78 -12.23 3.06
N ASN A 98 -3.65 -11.58 2.74
CA ASN A 98 -2.54 -11.39 3.65
C ASN A 98 -2.73 -10.18 4.58
N TRP A 99 -3.69 -9.31 4.33
CA TRP A 99 -3.97 -8.18 5.23
C TRP A 99 -5.44 -7.85 5.34
N GLU A 100 -5.79 -7.22 6.45
CA GLU A 100 -7.14 -6.74 6.74
C GLU A 100 -7.08 -5.48 7.61
N ILE A 101 -8.12 -4.67 7.56
CA ILE A 101 -8.37 -3.60 8.55
C ILE A 101 -9.23 -4.19 9.65
N ILE A 102 -8.76 -4.09 10.88
CA ILE A 102 -9.50 -4.50 12.07
C ILE A 102 -10.10 -3.29 12.77
N HIS A 103 -11.14 -3.55 13.58
CA HIS A 103 -11.84 -2.53 14.36
C HIS A 103 -12.46 -1.40 13.51
N TYR A 104 -12.77 -1.70 12.25
CA TYR A 104 -13.55 -0.83 11.37
C TYR A 104 -14.87 -1.52 11.01
N ASP A 105 -15.99 -0.80 11.16
CA ASP A 105 -17.30 -1.31 10.76
C ASP A 105 -17.56 -1.03 9.28
N PHE A 106 -17.27 -2.03 8.44
CA PHE A 106 -17.54 -1.98 7.00
C PHE A 106 -19.04 -1.99 6.65
N LYS A 107 -19.92 -2.21 7.62
CA LYS A 107 -21.39 -2.21 7.45
C LYS A 107 -22.05 -1.01 8.14
N ASN A 108 -21.27 -0.01 8.54
CA ASN A 108 -21.80 1.19 9.18
C ASN A 108 -22.82 1.88 8.25
N PRO A 109 -24.10 2.06 8.66
CA PRO A 109 -25.13 2.65 7.82
C PRO A 109 -24.83 4.11 7.42
N LEU A 110 -23.95 4.80 8.15
CA LEU A 110 -23.50 6.14 7.77
C LEU A 110 -22.68 6.15 6.47
N LEU A 111 -22.15 5.00 6.01
CA LEU A 111 -21.39 4.95 4.76
C LEU A 111 -22.24 5.28 3.53
N GLU A 112 -23.51 4.87 3.53
CA GLU A 112 -24.46 5.21 2.46
C GLU A 112 -24.76 6.71 2.47
N ARG A 113 -25.07 7.25 3.65
CA ARG A 113 -25.34 8.69 3.82
C ARG A 113 -24.13 9.56 3.51
N LEU A 114 -22.92 9.11 3.85
CA LEU A 114 -21.68 9.78 3.47
C LEU A 114 -21.55 9.83 1.95
N ALA A 115 -21.83 8.74 1.25
CA ALA A 115 -21.77 8.70 -0.21
C ALA A 115 -22.76 9.66 -0.87
N GLU A 116 -23.97 9.81 -0.30
CA GLU A 116 -24.97 10.80 -0.74
C GLU A 116 -24.46 12.23 -0.53
N LYS A 117 -24.03 12.58 0.68
CA LYS A 117 -23.51 13.91 1.01
C LYS A 117 -22.27 14.30 0.18
N LEU A 118 -21.43 13.33 -0.17
CA LEU A 118 -20.30 13.53 -1.09
C LEU A 118 -20.76 13.86 -2.51
N LYS A 119 -21.80 13.18 -3.03
CA LYS A 119 -22.38 13.43 -4.36
C LYS A 119 -23.08 14.80 -4.42
N GLU A 120 -23.78 15.17 -3.35
CA GLU A 120 -24.42 16.48 -3.20
C GLU A 120 -23.40 17.62 -3.01
N GLY A 121 -22.20 17.30 -2.52
CA GLY A 121 -21.14 18.25 -2.23
C GLY A 121 -21.26 18.94 -0.86
N SER A 122 -22.20 18.51 -0.02
CA SER A 122 -22.38 19.00 1.36
C SER A 122 -21.26 18.53 2.29
N VAL A 123 -20.69 17.35 2.02
CA VAL A 123 -19.42 16.89 2.57
C VAL A 123 -18.39 16.85 1.44
N LYS A 124 -17.15 17.25 1.73
CA LYS A 124 -16.04 17.21 0.77
C LYS A 124 -14.96 16.28 1.27
N ILE A 125 -14.37 15.52 0.35
CA ILE A 125 -13.16 14.75 0.64
C ILE A 125 -12.05 15.72 1.05
N PRO A 126 -11.46 15.57 2.25
CA PRO A 126 -10.37 16.43 2.68
C PRO A 126 -9.16 16.29 1.75
N THR A 127 -8.65 17.41 1.26
CA THR A 127 -7.54 17.47 0.30
C THR A 127 -6.36 18.24 0.87
N SER A 128 -5.14 17.90 0.45
CA SER A 128 -3.93 18.68 0.76
C SER A 128 -4.07 20.14 0.31
N LYS A 129 -3.25 21.02 0.92
CA LYS A 129 -3.27 22.46 0.61
C LYS A 129 -3.08 22.77 -0.88
N ASP A 130 -2.34 21.92 -1.61
CA ASP A 130 -2.07 22.04 -3.04
C ASP A 130 -3.11 21.34 -3.93
N GLY A 131 -4.15 20.73 -3.35
CA GLY A 131 -5.21 20.05 -4.10
C GLY A 131 -4.83 18.67 -4.64
N ARG A 132 -3.58 18.20 -4.47
CA ARG A 132 -3.06 17.01 -5.17
C ARG A 132 -3.35 15.70 -4.44
N THR A 133 -3.44 15.73 -3.12
CA THR A 133 -3.62 14.54 -2.28
C THR A 133 -4.99 14.54 -1.66
N LEU A 134 -5.83 13.57 -2.02
CA LEU A 134 -7.12 13.33 -1.38
C LEU A 134 -6.94 12.56 -0.07
N ASN A 135 -7.98 12.56 0.78
CA ASN A 135 -8.04 11.82 2.04
C ASN A 135 -6.95 12.19 3.06
N VAL A 136 -6.57 13.47 3.14
CA VAL A 136 -5.54 13.93 4.10
C VAL A 136 -6.02 13.96 5.55
N LYS A 137 -7.32 13.80 5.78
CA LYS A 137 -7.97 13.74 7.09
C LYS A 137 -9.19 12.83 6.99
N SER A 138 -9.51 12.13 8.07
CA SER A 138 -10.75 11.37 8.20
C SER A 138 -11.96 12.30 8.25
N ILE A 139 -13.05 11.89 7.60
CA ILE A 139 -14.39 12.45 7.77
C ILE A 139 -14.98 11.83 9.04
N LYS A 140 -15.51 12.64 9.94
CA LYS A 140 -16.12 12.18 11.20
C LYS A 140 -17.60 11.87 11.03
N GLU A 141 -18.13 11.03 11.91
CA GLU A 141 -19.57 10.73 11.99
C GLU A 141 -20.41 12.00 12.12
N SER A 142 -19.98 12.95 12.96
CA SER A 142 -20.65 14.24 13.14
C SER A 142 -20.73 15.11 11.88
N GLU A 143 -19.92 14.83 10.84
CA GLU A 143 -19.98 15.51 9.54
C GLU A 143 -21.00 14.83 8.59
N VAL A 144 -21.37 13.59 8.88
CA VAL A 144 -22.28 12.75 8.08
C VAL A 144 -23.69 12.69 8.67
N GLU A 145 -23.82 12.76 10.00
CA GLU A 145 -25.09 12.88 10.71
C GLU A 145 -25.92 14.11 10.29
#